data_AF-A0AAV1C0X6-F1
#
_entry.id   AF-A0AAV1C0X6-F1
#
_cell.length_a   1.000
_cell.length_b   1.000
_cell.length_c   1.000
_cell.angle_alpha   90.00
_cell.angle_beta   90.00
_cell.angle_gamma   90.00
#
_symmetry.space_group_name_H-M   'P 1'
#
loop_
_entity.id
_entity.type
_entity.pdbx_description
1 polymer ?
#
loop_
_entity_poly.entity_id
_entity_poly.type
_entity_poly.pdbx_seq_one_letter_code
_entity_poly.pdbx_strand_id
1 'polypeptide(L)'
;MVLPVELECDEDYDHVMDVVISKCGEFGDLVNLVIPRLIGNPYDDRVLAKARVGMVFVEYEDVKTVTRAREGLNGRIFYKISEGIPVVANFCPKYQFSRGNYGAKLIC
;
A
#
# COMPACT_ATOMS: atom_id res chain seq x y z
N MET A 1 -0.09 -4.19 -7.08
CA MET A 1 1.06 -4.28 -6.15
C MET A 1 2.07 -3.27 -6.66
N VAL A 2 2.65 -2.46 -5.77
CA VAL A 2 3.73 -1.52 -6.13
C VAL A 2 5.04 -2.29 -6.23
N LEU A 3 5.91 -1.97 -7.18
CA LEU A 3 7.19 -2.64 -7.24
C LEU A 3 8.13 -2.09 -6.15
N PRO A 4 8.96 -2.94 -5.51
CA PRO A 4 9.92 -2.48 -4.51
C PRO A 4 10.84 -1.36 -5.01
N VAL A 5 11.26 -1.44 -6.28
CA VAL A 5 12.14 -0.44 -6.93
C VAL A 5 11.50 0.95 -7.00
N GLU A 6 10.17 1.05 -7.11
CA GLU A 6 9.43 2.32 -7.11
C GLU A 6 9.33 2.95 -5.71
N LEU A 7 9.74 2.21 -4.67
CA LEU A 7 9.73 2.65 -3.27
C LEU A 7 11.15 2.90 -2.73
N GLU A 8 12.19 2.73 -3.55
CA GLU A 8 13.60 2.91 -3.15
C GLU A 8 13.99 4.39 -3.06
N CYS A 9 13.52 5.21 -4.00
CA CYS A 9 13.78 6.64 -4.05
C CYS A 9 12.66 7.44 -3.38
N ASP A 10 13.03 8.50 -2.66
CA ASP A 10 12.06 9.38 -1.99
C ASP A 10 11.09 10.05 -2.98
N GLU A 11 11.59 10.52 -4.12
CA GLU A 11 10.76 11.17 -5.16
C GLU A 11 9.70 10.23 -5.75
N ASP A 12 10.09 8.99 -6.08
CA ASP A 12 9.17 7.99 -6.64
C ASP A 12 8.13 7.56 -5.61
N TYR A 13 8.55 7.36 -4.36
CA TYR A 13 7.62 7.05 -3.29
C TYR A 13 6.61 8.18 -3.06
N ASP A 14 7.06 9.43 -3.03
CA ASP A 14 6.16 10.57 -2.82
C ASP A 14 5.12 10.62 -3.95
N HIS A 15 5.54 10.33 -5.19
CA HIS A 15 4.61 10.18 -6.31
C HIS A 15 3.61 9.04 -6.11
N VAL A 16 4.07 7.87 -5.68
CA VAL A 16 3.19 6.72 -5.37
C VAL A 16 2.21 7.08 -4.27
N MET A 17 2.68 7.73 -3.20
CA MET A 17 1.88 8.15 -2.06
C MET A 17 0.78 9.12 -2.50
N ASP A 18 1.12 10.13 -3.30
CA ASP A 18 0.15 11.08 -3.85
C ASP A 18 -0.91 10.41 -4.72
N VAL A 19 -0.50 9.48 -5.59
CA VAL A 19 -1.45 8.74 -6.43
C VAL A 19 -2.39 7.89 -5.58
N VAL A 20 -1.87 7.21 -4.56
CA VAL A 20 -2.67 6.39 -3.64
C VAL A 20 -3.64 7.25 -2.84
N ILE A 21 -3.19 8.37 -2.27
CA ILE A 21 -4.04 9.32 -1.53
C ILE A 21 -5.13 9.86 -2.44
N SER A 22 -4.78 10.31 -3.64
CA SER A 22 -5.75 10.84 -4.61
C SER A 22 -6.81 9.80 -4.98
N LYS A 23 -6.40 8.54 -5.22
CA LYS A 23 -7.33 7.47 -5.63
C LYS A 23 -8.17 6.93 -4.49
N CYS A 24 -7.59 6.79 -3.30
CA CYS A 24 -8.30 6.29 -2.13
C CYS A 24 -9.21 7.38 -1.52
N GLY A 25 -8.78 8.64 -1.56
CA GLY A 25 -9.57 9.80 -1.12
C GLY A 25 -10.85 10.03 -1.94
N GLU A 26 -10.94 9.51 -3.17
CA GLU A 26 -12.18 9.55 -3.98
C GLU A 26 -13.34 8.81 -3.28
N PHE A 27 -13.03 7.82 -2.44
CA PHE A 27 -14.04 7.00 -1.76
C PHE A 27 -14.44 7.55 -0.38
N GLY A 28 -13.55 8.28 0.29
CA GLY A 28 -13.79 8.94 1.57
C GLY A 28 -12.50 9.29 2.31
N ASP A 29 -12.65 9.88 3.50
CA ASP A 29 -11.52 10.39 4.28
C ASP A 29 -10.63 9.28 4.84
N LEU A 30 -9.33 9.45 4.61
CA LEU A 30 -8.26 8.55 5.02
C LEU A 30 -7.85 8.86 6.46
N VAL A 31 -7.99 7.90 7.36
CA VAL A 31 -7.52 8.02 8.75
C VAL A 31 -6.04 7.71 8.83
N ASN A 32 -5.59 6.70 8.10
CA ASN A 32 -4.19 6.30 8.07
C ASN A 32 -3.83 5.66 6.72
N LEU A 33 -2.61 5.91 6.25
CA LEU A 33 -2.06 5.33 5.04
C LEU A 33 -0.63 4.88 5.31
N VAL A 34 -0.36 3.60 5.08
CA VAL A 34 0.96 3.01 5.30
C VAL A 34 1.39 2.28 4.03
N ILE A 35 2.53 2.67 3.48
CA ILE A 35 3.22 1.98 2.39
C ILE A 35 4.58 1.56 2.93
N PRO A 36 4.78 0.29 3.31
CA PRO A 36 6.04 -0.13 3.89
C PRO A 36 7.17 -0.04 2.87
N ARG A 37 8.17 0.81 3.15
CA ARG A 37 9.45 0.83 2.43
C ARG A 37 10.43 -0.14 3.07
N LEU A 38 11.31 -0.73 2.27
CA LEU A 38 12.47 -1.43 2.80
C LEU A 38 13.60 -0.45 3.05
N ILE A 39 14.16 -0.48 4.26
CA ILE A 39 15.46 0.11 4.54
C ILE A 39 16.44 -1.05 4.68
N GLY A 40 17.13 -1.41 3.60
CA GLY A 40 18.03 -2.55 3.57
C GLY A 40 18.33 -3.02 2.15
N ASN A 41 19.10 -4.10 2.01
CA ASN A 41 19.47 -4.64 0.71
C ASN A 41 18.23 -5.12 -0.07
N PRO A 42 17.85 -4.47 -1.19
CA PRO A 42 16.65 -4.82 -1.97
C PRO A 42 16.79 -6.18 -2.69
N TYR A 43 17.97 -6.82 -2.66
CA TYR A 43 18.22 -8.11 -3.29
C TYR A 43 18.05 -9.32 -2.37
N ASP A 44 17.64 -9.13 -1.10
CA ASP A 44 17.32 -10.26 -0.23
C ASP A 44 15.83 -10.64 -0.37
N ASP A 45 15.56 -11.58 -1.29
CA ASP A 45 14.23 -12.13 -1.56
C ASP A 45 13.51 -12.65 -0.31
N ARG A 46 14.26 -13.10 0.73
CA ARG A 46 13.66 -13.57 1.98
C ARG A 46 13.13 -12.41 2.83
N VAL A 47 13.77 -11.24 2.73
CA VAL A 47 13.31 -10.01 3.38
C VAL A 47 12.12 -9.45 2.63
N LEU A 48 12.19 -9.34 1.29
CA LEU A 48 11.09 -8.90 0.43
C LEU A 48 9.80 -9.72 0.64
N ALA A 49 9.91 -11.06 0.64
CA ALA A 49 8.77 -11.96 0.81
C ALA A 49 8.16 -11.89 2.22
N LYS A 50 8.97 -11.66 3.26
CA LYS A 50 8.46 -11.46 4.63
C LYS A 50 7.86 -10.08 4.84
N ALA A 51 8.37 -9.08 4.13
CA ALA A 51 8.11 -7.68 4.42
C ALA A 51 6.90 -7.07 3.71
N ARG A 52 6.16 -7.87 2.92
CA ARG A 52 4.97 -7.41 2.17
C ARG A 52 5.24 -6.08 1.43
N VAL A 53 6.45 -5.95 0.91
CA VAL A 53 6.94 -4.76 0.23
C VAL A 53 6.12 -4.56 -1.03
N GLY A 54 5.65 -3.34 -1.25
CA GLY A 54 4.72 -3.06 -2.35
C GLY A 54 3.24 -3.27 -2.03
N MET A 55 2.90 -3.60 -0.77
CA MET A 55 1.53 -3.52 -0.26
C MET A 55 1.21 -2.10 0.22
N VAL A 56 0.00 -1.67 -0.06
CA VAL A 56 -0.55 -0.39 0.40
C VAL A 56 -1.63 -0.72 1.43
N PHE A 57 -1.52 -0.13 2.61
CA PHE A 57 -2.50 -0.31 3.66
C PHE A 57 -3.22 1.00 3.94
N VAL A 58 -4.54 0.96 3.84
CA VAL A 58 -5.40 2.14 3.95
C VAL A 58 -6.42 1.90 5.06
N GLU A 59 -6.49 2.84 6.00
CA GLU A 59 -7.52 2.88 7.03
C GLU A 59 -8.48 4.05 6.73
N TYR A 60 -9.77 3.73 6.68
CA TYR A 60 -10.85 4.70 6.61
C TYR A 60 -11.59 4.73 7.94
N GLU A 61 -12.31 5.83 8.20
CA GLU A 61 -13.08 5.99 9.44
C GLU A 61 -14.25 4.99 9.53
N ASP A 62 -14.89 4.68 8.40
CA ASP A 62 -16.13 3.90 8.36
C ASP A 62 -16.02 2.64 7.50
N VAL A 63 -16.61 1.53 7.97
CA VAL A 63 -16.56 0.21 7.32
C VAL A 63 -17.26 0.22 5.96
N LYS A 64 -18.31 1.05 5.81
CA LYS A 64 -19.01 1.25 4.55
C LYS A 64 -18.08 1.84 3.48
N THR A 65 -17.26 2.80 3.86
CA THR A 65 -16.26 3.44 3.00
C THR A 65 -15.18 2.44 2.59
N VAL A 66 -14.66 1.63 3.53
CA VAL A 66 -13.69 0.56 3.23
C VAL A 66 -14.26 -0.43 2.21
N THR A 67 -15.53 -0.81 2.35
CA THR A 67 -16.18 -1.78 1.46
C THR A 67 -16.31 -1.22 0.04
N ARG A 68 -16.75 0.04 -0.09
CA ARG A 68 -16.83 0.74 -1.38
C ARG A 68 -15.46 0.93 -2.03
N ALA A 69 -14.46 1.34 -1.25
CA ALA A 69 -13.10 1.50 -1.73
C ALA A 69 -12.53 0.17 -2.22
N ARG A 70 -12.75 -0.92 -1.48
CA ARG A 70 -12.34 -2.26 -1.91
C ARG A 70 -12.97 -2.64 -3.25
N GLU A 71 -14.28 -2.52 -3.38
CA GLU A 71 -14.99 -2.86 -4.62
C GLU A 71 -14.54 -1.97 -5.80
N GLY A 72 -14.31 -0.68 -5.55
CA GLY A 72 -13.87 0.26 -6.56
C GLY A 72 -12.41 0.09 -7.00
N LEU A 73 -11.53 -0.37 -6.12
CA LEU A 73 -10.09 -0.55 -6.39
C LEU A 73 -9.77 -1.96 -6.91
N ASN A 74 -10.51 -2.98 -6.49
CA ASN A 74 -10.24 -4.35 -6.89
C ASN A 74 -10.42 -4.52 -8.41
N GLY A 75 -9.39 -4.99 -9.10
CA GLY A 75 -9.39 -5.14 -10.55
C GLY A 75 -9.04 -3.87 -11.34
N ARG A 76 -8.83 -2.72 -10.69
CA ARG A 76 -8.28 -1.55 -11.39
C ARG A 76 -6.80 -1.76 -11.70
N ILE A 77 -6.35 -1.25 -12.84
CA ILE A 77 -4.95 -1.25 -13.22
C ILE A 77 -4.42 0.16 -13.00
N PHE A 78 -3.42 0.31 -12.13
CA PHE A 78 -2.69 1.56 -11.99
C PHE A 78 -1.42 1.47 -12.81
N TYR A 79 -1.50 1.84 -14.10
CA TYR A 79 -0.37 1.81 -15.02
C TYR A 79 0.83 2.65 -14.56
N LYS A 80 0.62 3.60 -13.64
CA LYS A 80 1.66 4.43 -13.02
C LYS A 80 2.36 3.80 -11.81
N ILE A 81 1.84 2.70 -11.28
CA ILE A 81 2.35 2.04 -10.06
C ILE A 81 2.55 0.52 -10.29
N SER A 82 2.11 0.02 -11.43
CA SER A 82 2.18 -1.38 -11.80
C SER A 82 2.07 -1.50 -13.31
N GLU A 83 3.02 -2.18 -13.94
CA GLU A 83 3.02 -2.41 -15.39
C GLU A 83 1.91 -3.42 -15.78
N GLY A 84 0.65 -2.97 -15.75
CA GLY A 84 -0.49 -3.78 -16.18
C GLY A 84 -1.03 -4.77 -15.16
N ILE A 85 -0.50 -4.81 -13.93
CA ILE A 85 -0.98 -5.74 -12.90
C ILE A 85 -2.28 -5.19 -12.28
N PRO A 86 -3.39 -5.94 -12.29
CA PRO A 86 -4.60 -5.52 -11.63
C PRO A 86 -4.40 -5.48 -10.10
N VAL A 87 -4.97 -4.47 -9.48
CA VAL A 87 -4.95 -4.25 -8.04
C VAL A 87 -5.81 -5.30 -7.36
N VAL A 88 -5.27 -5.92 -6.32
CA VAL A 88 -6.01 -6.84 -5.46
C VAL A 88 -6.24 -6.16 -4.12
N ALA A 89 -7.50 -5.83 -3.82
CA ALA A 89 -7.89 -5.18 -2.58
C ALA A 89 -8.57 -6.18 -1.63
N ASN A 90 -7.95 -6.40 -0.47
CA ASN A 90 -8.43 -7.32 0.56
C ASN A 90 -8.61 -6.59 1.90
N PHE A 91 -9.60 -7.03 2.69
CA PHE A 91 -9.76 -6.54 4.05
C PHE A 91 -8.58 -6.99 4.91
N CYS A 92 -7.95 -6.04 5.60
CA CYS A 92 -6.89 -6.30 6.57
C CYS A 92 -7.48 -6.24 7.99
N PRO A 93 -7.32 -7.28 8.84
CA PRO A 93 -7.78 -7.23 10.22
C PRO A 93 -6.98 -6.21 11.03
N LYS A 94 -7.67 -5.31 11.75
CA LYS A 94 -7.10 -4.20 12.56
C LYS A 94 -5.94 -4.60 13.48
N TYR A 95 -5.95 -5.84 13.99
CA TYR A 95 -4.89 -6.37 14.85
C TYR A 95 -3.53 -6.50 14.15
N GLN A 96 -3.49 -6.75 12.84
CA GLN A 96 -2.23 -6.82 12.09
C GLN A 96 -1.68 -5.44 11.74
N PHE A 97 -2.57 -4.49 11.42
CA PHE A 97 -2.25 -3.10 11.12
C PHE A 97 -1.72 -2.34 12.36
N SER A 98 -2.43 -2.43 13.48
CA SER A 98 -2.05 -1.76 14.75
C SER A 98 -0.73 -2.23 15.36
N ARG A 99 -0.29 -3.46 15.07
CA ARG A 99 0.99 -3.98 15.58
C ARG A 99 2.21 -3.54 14.77
N GLY A 100 2.01 -2.76 13.70
CA GLY A 100 3.10 -2.38 12.79
C GLY A 100 3.78 -3.59 12.14
N ASN A 101 3.17 -4.78 12.24
CA ASN A 101 3.76 -6.03 11.82
C ASN A 101 3.43 -6.27 10.34
N TYR A 102 3.85 -5.30 9.52
CA TYR A 102 3.79 -5.39 8.07
C TYR A 102 4.93 -6.28 7.53
N GLY A 103 5.82 -6.74 8.40
CA GLY A 103 7.00 -7.55 8.08
C GLY A 103 8.20 -6.73 7.59
N ALA A 104 7.99 -5.47 7.18
CA ALA A 104 9.03 -4.48 6.93
C ALA A 104 9.22 -3.62 8.19
N LYS A 105 10.46 -3.25 8.48
CA LYS A 105 10.76 -2.26 9.53
C LYS A 105 10.24 -0.90 9.05
N LEU A 106 9.11 -0.45 9.59
CA LEU A 106 8.60 0.90 9.33
C LEU A 106 9.56 1.93 9.94
N ILE A 107 9.95 2.94 9.18
CA ILE A 107 10.35 4.23 9.79
C ILE A 107 9.07 5.07 9.86
N CYS A 108 8.88 5.71 11.01
CA CYS A 108 7.96 6.83 11.17
C CYS A 108 8.49 8.05 10.40
#